data_AF-A0A9E5UXD1-F1
#
_entry.id   AF-A0A9E5UXD1-F1
#
_cell.length_a   1.000
_cell.length_b   1.000
_cell.length_c   1.000
_cell.angle_alpha   90.00
_cell.angle_beta   90.00
_cell.angle_gamma   90.00
#
_symmetry.space_group_name_H-M   'P 1'
#
loop_
_entity.id
_entity.type
_entity.pdbx_description
1 polymer ?
#
loop_
_entity_poly.entity_id
_entity_poly.type
_entity_poly.pdbx_seq_one_letter_code
_entity_poly.pdbx_strand_id
1 'polypeptide(L)'
;MNFTRKTARLMSLTLTLVMALALLAVGLVVATGVFSSVLQVPAASDLVQSNYGLTLLSKWVLMLPLLGLGALHYLAAEPGRLQWATQGWAGFMQRLNWPRSVRQEALFALVVLFAAATLPATPPPVPENARGGVAAEVQQVEVNGLTVSLSVNPGAVGANSYDVRVLEAGQAAESVSQVTMRLVYPQYNRYRMPFALDLAEAGLWVGASGDVDRAATWDLWVDIQQTDGTMTRAAFPWHFVAEVEDASTRQPTWANWLAALFLISVAGVGLAPGVRRLNQRLRPTPLQLYIAALALGLTLLVIVAGRFIFQDTSARVREQRDPPAENPNPILADQASLEQGQALYARECLACHGPQGAAPAAEVPPLVPALAQQADEDLYRWLARGFLGRHPYGQDLTETERWHLINYLRTFETLR
;
A
#
# COMPACT_ATOMS: atom_id res chain seq x y z
N MET A 1 2.18 70.12 -5.90
CA MET A 1 3.29 69.38 -5.23
C MET A 1 2.88 68.15 -4.40
N ASN A 2 1.61 67.98 -3.98
CA ASN A 2 1.21 66.81 -3.17
C ASN A 2 0.85 65.53 -3.98
N PHE A 3 0.48 65.66 -5.26
CA PHE A 3 0.08 64.54 -6.11
C PHE A 3 1.27 63.66 -6.54
N THR A 4 2.42 64.28 -6.83
CA THR A 4 3.68 63.60 -7.22
C THR A 4 4.34 62.84 -6.07
N ARG A 5 4.21 63.32 -4.83
CA ARG A 5 4.72 62.61 -3.64
C ARG A 5 3.87 61.40 -3.25
N LYS A 6 2.54 61.46 -3.42
CA LYS A 6 1.64 60.33 -3.16
C LYS A 6 1.83 59.21 -4.19
N THR A 7 1.92 59.55 -5.48
CA THR A 7 2.18 58.61 -6.57
C THR A 7 3.56 57.95 -6.43
N ALA A 8 4.61 58.73 -6.10
CA ALA A 8 5.94 58.16 -5.83
C ALA A 8 5.95 57.20 -4.63
N ARG A 9 5.25 57.51 -3.53
CA ARG A 9 5.11 56.61 -2.37
C ARG A 9 4.33 55.33 -2.70
N LEU A 10 3.26 55.43 -3.48
CA LEU A 10 2.47 54.27 -3.91
C LEU A 10 3.30 53.37 -4.83
N MET A 11 4.09 53.96 -5.73
CA MET A 11 4.97 53.23 -6.65
C MET A 11 6.12 52.54 -5.91
N SER A 12 6.71 53.17 -4.89
CA SER A 12 7.73 52.52 -4.07
C SER A 12 7.15 51.37 -3.23
N LEU A 13 5.97 51.55 -2.63
CA LEU A 13 5.30 50.52 -1.83
C LEU A 13 4.91 49.30 -2.66
N THR A 14 4.37 49.52 -3.86
CA THR A 14 4.02 48.44 -4.78
C THR A 14 5.26 47.69 -5.25
N LEU A 15 6.34 48.40 -5.58
CA LEU A 15 7.61 47.79 -5.97
C LEU A 15 8.20 46.92 -4.84
N THR A 16 8.24 47.41 -3.60
CA THR A 16 8.74 46.63 -2.45
C THR A 16 7.89 45.39 -2.17
N LEU A 17 6.57 45.51 -2.27
CA LEU A 17 5.66 44.37 -2.08
C LEU A 17 5.83 43.31 -3.16
N VAL A 18 5.82 43.72 -4.42
CA VAL A 18 5.99 42.81 -5.56
C VAL A 18 7.34 42.11 -5.47
N MET A 19 8.41 42.83 -5.10
CA MET A 19 9.73 42.25 -4.92
C MET A 19 9.79 41.23 -3.77
N ALA A 20 9.15 41.52 -2.63
CA ALA A 20 9.09 40.59 -1.50
C ALA A 20 8.31 39.31 -1.85
N LEU A 21 7.20 39.46 -2.58
CA LEU A 21 6.42 38.32 -3.08
C LEU A 21 7.20 37.50 -4.10
N ALA A 22 7.92 38.14 -5.01
CA ALA A 22 8.76 37.47 -6.00
C ALA A 22 9.88 36.64 -5.34
N LEU A 23 10.59 37.22 -4.36
CA LEU A 23 11.62 36.50 -3.60
C LEU A 23 11.05 35.32 -2.82
N LEU A 24 9.87 35.50 -2.20
CA LEU A 24 9.19 34.41 -1.51
C LEU A 24 8.81 33.28 -2.47
N ALA A 25 8.22 33.62 -3.61
CA ALA A 25 7.80 32.63 -4.61
C ALA A 25 9.01 31.85 -5.15
N VAL A 26 10.09 32.55 -5.50
CA VAL A 26 11.34 31.92 -5.94
C VAL A 26 11.91 31.02 -4.84
N GLY A 27 11.97 31.51 -3.61
CA GLY A 27 12.44 30.72 -2.46
C GLY A 27 11.64 29.44 -2.26
N LEU A 28 10.31 29.52 -2.31
CA LEU A 28 9.42 28.35 -2.18
C LEU A 28 9.63 27.36 -3.32
N VAL A 29 9.74 27.83 -4.56
CA VAL A 29 10.00 26.96 -5.73
C VAL A 29 11.36 26.25 -5.59
N VAL A 30 12.40 26.96 -5.18
CA VAL A 30 13.72 26.37 -4.95
C VAL A 30 13.68 25.37 -3.80
N ALA A 31 13.05 25.72 -2.67
CA ALA A 31 12.99 24.85 -1.50
C ALA A 31 12.16 23.58 -1.72
N THR A 32 11.02 23.71 -2.41
CA THR A 32 10.22 22.54 -2.83
C THR A 32 10.96 21.69 -3.85
N GLY A 33 11.69 22.31 -4.79
CA GLY A 33 12.54 21.61 -5.76
C GLY A 33 13.67 20.82 -5.09
N VAL A 34 14.38 21.42 -4.11
CA VAL A 34 15.41 20.76 -3.32
C VAL A 34 14.81 19.59 -2.53
N PHE A 35 13.72 19.83 -1.80
CA PHE A 35 13.04 18.77 -1.04
C PHE A 35 12.59 17.60 -1.93
N SER A 36 11.98 17.91 -3.06
CA SER A 36 11.54 16.93 -4.05
C SER A 36 12.71 16.15 -4.66
N SER A 37 13.85 16.81 -4.94
CA SER A 37 15.04 16.14 -5.47
C SER A 37 15.63 15.10 -4.52
N VAL A 38 15.66 15.41 -3.22
CA VAL A 38 16.18 14.49 -2.19
C VAL A 38 15.24 13.32 -1.95
N LEU A 39 13.93 13.49 -2.20
CA LEU A 39 12.96 12.40 -2.13
C LEU A 39 13.04 11.47 -3.35
N GLN A 40 13.22 12.02 -4.55
CA GLN A 40 13.13 11.25 -5.80
C GLN A 40 14.45 10.64 -6.28
N VAL A 41 15.59 11.06 -5.73
CA VAL A 41 16.91 10.53 -6.09
C VAL A 41 17.46 9.68 -4.93
N PRO A 42 17.41 8.34 -5.04
CA PRO A 42 17.85 7.43 -3.99
C PRO A 42 19.35 7.53 -3.73
N ALA A 43 20.19 7.41 -4.76
CA ALA A 43 21.64 7.45 -4.60
C ALA A 43 22.29 8.64 -5.32
N ALA A 44 23.43 9.10 -4.82
CA ALA A 44 24.22 10.15 -5.49
C ALA A 44 24.68 9.71 -6.89
N SER A 45 24.89 8.41 -7.11
CA SER A 45 25.18 7.84 -8.43
C SER A 45 24.01 8.03 -9.40
N ASP A 46 22.76 7.98 -8.94
CA ASP A 46 21.59 8.15 -9.80
C ASP A 46 21.50 9.58 -10.38
N LEU A 47 22.17 10.58 -9.80
CA LEU A 47 22.24 11.93 -10.38
C LEU A 47 22.91 11.95 -11.75
N VAL A 48 23.93 11.11 -11.95
CA VAL A 48 24.73 11.10 -13.18
C VAL A 48 24.47 9.87 -14.04
N GLN A 49 23.95 8.80 -13.45
CA GLN A 49 23.68 7.54 -14.15
C GLN A 49 22.23 7.40 -14.64
N SER A 50 21.28 8.16 -14.08
CA SER A 50 19.88 8.09 -14.50
C SER A 50 19.48 9.26 -15.41
N ASN A 51 18.57 9.02 -16.35
CA ASN A 51 18.00 10.07 -17.20
C ASN A 51 17.27 11.15 -16.37
N TYR A 52 16.61 10.74 -15.29
CA TYR A 52 15.99 11.64 -14.33
C TYR A 52 17.03 12.56 -13.67
N GLY A 53 18.14 11.98 -13.19
CA GLY A 53 19.24 12.71 -12.56
C GLY A 53 19.91 13.71 -13.51
N LEU A 54 20.20 13.30 -14.74
CA LEU A 54 20.76 14.17 -15.77
C LEU A 54 19.80 15.33 -16.11
N THR A 55 18.49 15.05 -16.18
CA THR A 55 17.47 16.09 -16.40
C THR A 55 17.43 17.06 -15.22
N LEU A 56 17.51 16.57 -13.98
CA LEU A 56 17.59 17.40 -12.79
C LEU A 56 18.86 18.28 -12.78
N LEU A 57 20.03 17.72 -13.12
CA LEU A 57 21.28 18.48 -13.25
C LEU A 57 21.17 19.57 -14.32
N SER A 58 20.59 19.24 -15.49
CA SER A 58 20.37 20.23 -16.54
C SER A 58 19.51 21.41 -16.06
N LYS A 59 18.50 21.14 -15.22
CA LYS A 59 17.70 22.20 -14.60
C LYS A 59 18.50 23.06 -13.64
N TRP A 60 19.35 22.48 -12.80
CA TRP A 60 20.24 23.27 -11.94
C TRP A 60 21.18 24.17 -12.75
N VAL A 61 21.74 23.64 -13.85
CA VAL A 61 22.59 24.39 -14.77
C VAL A 61 21.84 25.55 -15.42
N LEU A 62 20.56 25.38 -15.76
CA LEU A 62 19.74 26.46 -16.33
C LEU A 62 19.20 27.42 -15.26
N MET A 63 18.90 26.94 -14.05
CA MET A 63 18.29 27.74 -12.99
C MET A 63 19.30 28.66 -12.29
N LEU A 64 20.54 28.20 -12.08
CA LEU A 64 21.57 28.98 -11.38
C LEU A 64 21.89 30.32 -12.08
N PRO A 65 22.09 30.40 -13.41
CA PRO A 65 22.27 31.67 -14.10
C PRO A 65 21.04 32.57 -14.04
N LEU A 66 19.82 31.99 -14.10
CA LEU A 66 18.58 32.77 -13.99
C LEU A 66 18.45 33.41 -12.61
N LEU A 67 18.69 32.64 -11.54
CA LEU A 67 18.71 33.15 -10.17
C LEU A 67 19.82 34.19 -9.97
N GLY A 68 20.99 33.98 -10.59
CA GLY A 68 22.10 34.93 -10.58
C GLY A 68 21.72 36.27 -11.24
N LEU A 69 21.09 36.24 -12.41
CA LEU A 69 20.60 37.44 -13.10
C LEU A 69 19.53 38.16 -12.29
N GLY A 70 18.55 37.43 -11.75
CA GLY A 70 17.52 38.00 -10.89
C GLY A 70 18.10 38.62 -9.60
N ALA A 71 19.12 37.98 -9.00
CA ALA A 71 19.85 38.54 -7.87
C ALA A 71 20.62 39.82 -8.25
N LEU A 72 21.26 39.86 -9.42
CA LEU A 72 21.93 41.06 -9.92
C LEU A 72 20.95 42.20 -10.14
N HIS A 73 19.79 41.94 -10.75
CA HIS A 73 18.73 42.95 -10.93
C HIS A 73 18.16 43.41 -9.58
N TYR A 74 17.96 42.48 -8.64
CA TYR A 74 17.53 42.80 -7.28
C TYR A 74 18.51 43.74 -6.55
N LEU A 75 19.81 43.47 -6.67
CA LEU A 75 20.86 44.28 -6.05
C LEU A 75 21.05 45.63 -6.74
N ALA A 76 20.93 45.67 -8.08
CA ALA A 76 21.06 46.90 -8.84
C ALA A 76 19.85 47.83 -8.73
N ALA A 77 18.66 47.31 -8.41
CA ALA A 77 17.45 48.12 -8.21
C ALA A 77 17.55 49.07 -7.00
N GLU A 78 18.33 48.72 -5.97
CA GLU A 78 18.60 49.59 -4.81
C GLU A 78 20.09 49.54 -4.42
N PRO A 79 20.92 50.48 -4.93
CA PRO A 79 22.37 50.52 -4.70
C PRO A 79 22.80 50.57 -3.22
N GLY A 80 21.89 50.95 -2.32
CA GLY A 80 22.13 51.02 -0.87
C GLY A 80 22.09 49.69 -0.13
N ARG A 81 21.61 48.58 -0.74
CA ARG A 81 21.39 47.30 -0.01
C ARG A 81 22.67 46.54 0.33
N LEU A 82 23.67 46.56 -0.55
CA LEU A 82 24.97 45.91 -0.33
C LEU A 82 26.10 46.80 -0.88
N GLN A 83 26.31 47.95 -0.24
CA GLN A 83 27.42 48.85 -0.59
C GLN A 83 28.80 48.21 -0.41
N TRP A 84 28.92 47.11 0.34
CA TRP A 84 30.17 46.36 0.55
C TRP A 84 30.45 45.34 -0.56
N ALA A 85 29.43 44.68 -1.12
CA ALA A 85 29.61 43.67 -2.17
C ALA A 85 29.65 44.26 -3.58
N THR A 86 29.10 45.47 -3.78
CA THR A 86 28.97 46.08 -5.11
C THR A 86 30.12 47.02 -5.49
N GLN A 87 31.07 47.33 -4.60
CA GLN A 87 32.16 48.27 -4.88
C GLN A 87 33.07 47.82 -6.04
N GLY A 88 33.36 46.52 -6.12
CA GLY A 88 34.16 45.96 -7.23
C GLY A 88 33.38 45.75 -8.53
N TRP A 89 32.04 45.73 -8.47
CA TRP A 89 31.15 45.35 -9.58
C TRP A 89 30.33 46.52 -10.12
N ALA A 90 30.46 47.71 -9.52
CA ALA A 90 29.72 48.92 -9.89
C ALA A 90 29.89 49.29 -11.38
N GLY A 91 31.11 49.17 -11.92
CA GLY A 91 31.39 49.43 -13.34
C GLY A 91 30.76 48.39 -14.29
N PHE A 92 30.59 47.14 -13.85
CA PHE A 92 29.89 46.10 -14.61
C PHE A 92 28.36 46.34 -14.59
N MET A 93 27.80 46.66 -13.42
CA MET A 93 26.39 46.99 -13.25
C MET A 93 25.96 48.20 -14.11
N GLN A 94 26.82 49.22 -14.24
CA GLN A 94 26.57 50.41 -15.07
C GLN A 94 26.61 50.12 -16.59
N ARG A 95 27.32 49.07 -17.02
CA ARG A 95 27.37 48.64 -18.42
C ARG A 95 26.18 47.77 -18.83
N LEU A 96 25.37 47.32 -17.85
CA LEU A 96 24.22 46.47 -18.11
C LEU A 96 23.06 47.30 -18.67
N ASN A 97 22.71 47.04 -19.94
CA ASN A 97 21.58 47.71 -20.59
C ASN A 97 20.26 47.15 -20.04
N TRP A 98 19.69 47.83 -19.04
CA TRP A 98 18.58 47.35 -18.20
C TRP A 98 17.38 46.78 -18.99
N PRO A 99 16.82 47.47 -20.02
CA PRO A 99 15.73 46.93 -20.82
C PRO A 99 16.10 45.67 -21.62
N ARG A 100 17.36 45.53 -22.03
CA ARG A 100 17.82 44.34 -22.78
C ARG A 100 18.07 43.17 -21.84
N SER A 101 18.67 43.41 -20.67
CA SER A 101 18.93 42.35 -19.69
C SER A 101 17.66 41.75 -19.11
N VAL A 102 16.61 42.57 -18.87
CA VAL A 102 15.31 42.06 -18.38
C VAL A 102 14.61 41.21 -19.46
N ARG A 103 14.70 41.58 -20.74
CA ARG A 103 14.17 40.74 -21.84
C ARG A 103 14.93 39.43 -21.97
N GLN A 104 16.25 39.47 -21.81
CA GLN A 104 17.10 38.28 -21.82
C GLN A 104 16.79 37.36 -20.65
N GLU A 105 16.60 37.92 -19.44
CA GLU A 105 16.15 37.17 -18.26
C GLU A 105 14.78 36.53 -18.49
N ALA A 106 13.80 37.26 -19.02
CA ALA A 106 12.47 36.71 -19.31
C ALA A 106 12.51 35.60 -20.37
N LEU A 107 13.29 35.77 -21.43
CA LEU A 107 13.49 34.73 -22.46
C LEU A 107 14.15 33.49 -21.85
N PHE A 108 15.17 33.69 -21.01
CA PHE A 108 15.85 32.59 -20.34
C PHE A 108 14.95 31.89 -19.32
N ALA A 109 14.08 32.62 -18.62
CA ALA A 109 13.04 32.06 -17.76
C ALA A 109 12.04 31.19 -18.54
N LEU A 110 11.66 31.57 -19.76
CA LEU A 110 10.82 30.72 -20.63
C LEU A 110 11.53 29.42 -21.02
N VAL A 111 12.84 29.47 -21.31
CA VAL A 111 13.64 28.26 -21.58
C VAL A 111 13.71 27.36 -20.34
N VAL A 112 13.94 27.94 -19.16
CA VAL A 112 13.94 27.21 -17.89
C VAL A 112 12.59 26.58 -17.61
N LEU A 113 11.47 27.28 -17.89
CA LEU A 113 10.11 26.74 -17.73
C LEU A 113 9.82 25.61 -18.72
N PHE A 114 10.27 25.73 -19.97
CA PHE A 114 10.15 24.65 -20.94
C PHE A 114 10.94 23.41 -20.52
N ALA A 115 12.19 23.58 -20.09
CA ALA A 115 12.98 22.51 -19.50
C ALA A 115 12.38 22.00 -18.18
N ALA A 116 11.68 22.85 -17.42
CA ALA A 116 10.94 22.47 -16.23
C ALA A 116 9.84 21.44 -16.54
N ALA A 117 9.12 21.65 -17.64
CA ALA A 117 7.98 20.85 -18.07
C ALA A 117 8.34 19.44 -18.56
N THR A 118 9.58 19.15 -18.93
CA THR A 118 9.99 17.84 -19.46
C THR A 118 10.30 16.80 -18.39
N LEU A 119 10.52 17.20 -17.13
CA LEU A 119 10.97 16.29 -16.06
C LEU A 119 9.90 15.30 -15.56
N PRO A 120 8.59 15.63 -15.54
CA PRO A 120 7.54 14.64 -15.35
C PRO A 120 7.53 13.51 -16.40
N ALA A 121 8.21 13.69 -17.54
CA ALA A 121 8.28 12.68 -18.59
C ALA A 121 9.39 11.63 -18.37
N THR A 122 10.26 11.80 -17.38
CA THR A 122 11.27 10.79 -16.99
C THR A 122 10.87 10.15 -15.67
N PRO A 123 10.68 8.82 -15.59
CA PRO A 123 10.39 8.16 -14.33
C PRO A 123 11.59 8.31 -13.36
N PRO A 124 11.34 8.44 -12.05
CA PRO A 124 12.41 8.47 -11.06
C PRO A 124 13.19 7.15 -11.07
N PRO A 125 14.49 7.17 -10.72
CA PRO A 125 15.31 5.97 -10.66
C PRO A 125 14.77 4.98 -9.63
N VAL A 126 14.66 3.71 -10.01
CA VAL A 126 14.23 2.65 -9.10
C VAL A 126 15.30 2.45 -8.02
N PRO A 127 14.96 2.52 -6.73
CA PRO A 127 15.87 2.26 -5.62
C PRO A 127 16.52 0.88 -5.71
N GLU A 128 17.76 0.72 -5.25
CA GLU A 128 18.52 -0.54 -5.34
C GLU A 128 17.82 -1.70 -4.63
N ASN A 129 17.19 -1.44 -3.49
CA ASN A 129 16.36 -2.39 -2.75
C ASN A 129 15.05 -2.77 -3.46
N ALA A 130 14.58 -1.98 -4.43
CA ALA A 130 13.41 -2.29 -5.26
C ALA A 130 13.78 -2.89 -6.64
N ARG A 131 15.07 -2.94 -7.00
CA ARG A 131 15.54 -3.55 -8.26
C ARG A 131 15.56 -5.08 -8.19
N GLY A 132 15.81 -5.63 -7.01
CA GLY A 132 15.47 -7.01 -6.72
C GLY A 132 14.01 -7.06 -6.32
N GLY A 133 13.11 -7.29 -7.27
CA GLY A 133 11.75 -7.67 -6.89
C GLY A 133 11.87 -8.82 -5.89
N VAL A 134 11.18 -8.74 -4.75
CA VAL A 134 11.09 -9.88 -3.84
C VAL A 134 10.55 -11.01 -4.71
N ALA A 135 11.36 -12.03 -4.99
CA ALA A 135 10.90 -13.18 -5.75
C ALA A 135 9.67 -13.66 -5.00
N ALA A 136 8.49 -13.57 -5.64
CA ALA A 136 7.26 -13.97 -5.00
C ALA A 136 7.48 -15.40 -4.51
N GLU A 137 7.17 -15.66 -3.23
CA GLU A 137 7.26 -17.00 -2.70
C GLU A 137 6.50 -17.94 -3.65
N VAL A 138 7.08 -19.09 -3.94
CA VAL A 138 6.42 -20.13 -4.74
C VAL A 138 6.43 -21.39 -3.90
N GLN A 139 5.24 -21.87 -3.56
CA GLN A 139 5.08 -23.18 -2.95
C GLN A 139 4.64 -24.17 -4.02
N GLN A 140 5.13 -25.40 -3.93
CA GLN A 140 4.84 -26.45 -4.90
C GLN A 140 4.46 -27.75 -4.19
N VAL A 141 3.40 -28.39 -4.68
CA VAL A 141 2.90 -29.68 -4.20
C VAL A 141 2.72 -30.61 -5.39
N GLU A 142 3.09 -31.88 -5.21
CA GLU A 142 2.77 -32.95 -6.17
C GLU A 142 1.58 -33.75 -5.64
N VAL A 143 0.54 -33.89 -6.46
CA VAL A 143 -0.70 -34.56 -6.08
C VAL A 143 -1.34 -35.22 -7.30
N ASN A 144 -1.69 -36.50 -7.20
CA ASN A 144 -2.31 -37.27 -8.27
C ASN A 144 -1.60 -37.17 -9.64
N GLY A 145 -0.27 -37.09 -9.65
CA GLY A 145 0.54 -36.95 -10.88
C GLY A 145 0.62 -35.52 -11.45
N LEU A 146 -0.09 -34.57 -10.83
CA LEU A 146 -0.01 -33.14 -11.12
C LEU A 146 1.03 -32.47 -10.21
N THR A 147 1.82 -31.59 -10.80
CA THR A 147 2.67 -30.64 -10.09
C THR A 147 1.98 -29.29 -10.06
N VAL A 148 1.57 -28.85 -8.88
CA VAL A 148 0.84 -27.60 -8.67
C VAL A 148 1.76 -26.61 -7.96
N SER A 149 2.09 -25.51 -8.61
CA SER A 149 2.85 -24.40 -8.03
C SER A 149 1.93 -23.21 -7.80
N LEU A 150 1.95 -22.65 -6.61
CA LEU A 150 1.19 -21.47 -6.22
C LEU A 150 2.15 -20.33 -5.88
N SER A 151 1.88 -19.16 -6.45
CA SER A 151 2.49 -17.90 -6.04
C SER A 151 1.43 -16.88 -5.68
N VAL A 152 1.68 -16.08 -4.65
CA VAL A 152 0.75 -15.05 -4.16
C VAL A 152 1.48 -13.71 -4.13
N ASN A 153 0.85 -12.67 -4.69
CA ASN A 153 1.43 -11.32 -4.75
C ASN A 153 0.38 -10.28 -4.32
N PRO A 154 0.67 -9.41 -3.32
CA PRO A 154 1.95 -9.25 -2.65
C PRO A 154 2.14 -10.18 -1.43
N GLY A 155 1.14 -11.00 -1.08
CA GLY A 155 1.21 -11.89 0.09
C GLY A 155 0.89 -11.18 1.41
N ALA A 156 0.03 -10.15 1.37
CA ALA A 156 -0.34 -9.36 2.53
C ALA A 156 -1.86 -9.22 2.72
N VAL A 157 -2.27 -8.63 3.83
CA VAL A 157 -3.67 -8.24 4.07
C VAL A 157 -4.15 -7.30 2.96
N GLY A 158 -5.32 -7.63 2.40
CA GLY A 158 -5.97 -6.89 1.32
C GLY A 158 -6.04 -7.69 0.02
N ALA A 159 -5.93 -6.96 -1.10
CA ALA A 159 -5.99 -7.53 -2.43
C ALA A 159 -4.70 -8.27 -2.77
N ASN A 160 -4.83 -9.52 -3.23
CA ASN A 160 -3.74 -10.34 -3.72
C ASN A 160 -4.12 -10.94 -5.09
N SER A 161 -3.12 -11.09 -5.95
CA SER A 161 -3.17 -11.98 -7.11
C SER A 161 -2.61 -13.35 -6.76
N TYR A 162 -3.13 -14.37 -7.44
CA TYR A 162 -2.80 -15.77 -7.26
C TYR A 162 -2.45 -16.34 -8.62
N ASP A 163 -1.22 -16.83 -8.75
CA ASP A 163 -0.72 -17.47 -9.96
C ASP A 163 -0.56 -18.96 -9.65
N VAL A 164 -1.38 -19.79 -10.29
CA VAL A 164 -1.38 -21.24 -10.13
C VAL A 164 -0.88 -21.87 -11.42
N ARG A 165 0.27 -22.54 -11.36
CA ARG A 165 0.80 -23.34 -12.46
C ARG A 165 0.52 -24.81 -12.21
N VAL A 166 -0.18 -25.46 -13.15
CA VAL A 166 -0.49 -26.89 -13.10
C VAL A 166 0.24 -27.58 -14.24
N LEU A 167 1.14 -28.49 -13.88
CA LEU A 167 1.90 -29.31 -14.82
C LEU A 167 1.54 -30.79 -14.64
N GLU A 168 1.56 -31.54 -15.72
CA GLU A 168 1.42 -32.99 -15.75
C GLU A 168 2.67 -33.56 -16.45
N ALA A 169 3.40 -34.43 -15.77
CA ALA A 169 4.71 -34.94 -16.24
C ALA A 169 5.70 -33.83 -16.69
N GLY A 170 5.65 -32.65 -16.05
CA GLY A 170 6.52 -31.51 -16.35
C GLY A 170 6.09 -30.65 -17.55
N GLN A 171 4.98 -30.98 -18.21
CA GLN A 171 4.37 -30.17 -19.28
C GLN A 171 3.09 -29.50 -18.79
N ALA A 172 2.62 -28.46 -19.48
CA ALA A 172 1.33 -27.84 -19.15
C ALA A 172 0.21 -28.89 -19.17
N ALA A 173 -0.56 -28.99 -18.09
CA ALA A 173 -1.63 -29.98 -17.98
C ALA A 173 -2.82 -29.57 -18.88
N GLU A 174 -2.87 -30.10 -20.10
CA GLU A 174 -3.99 -29.89 -21.04
C GLU A 174 -5.28 -30.60 -20.59
N SER A 175 -5.16 -31.57 -19.68
CA SER A 175 -6.26 -32.30 -19.07
C SER A 175 -7.09 -31.46 -18.08
N VAL A 176 -6.66 -30.24 -17.73
CA VAL A 176 -7.34 -29.37 -16.76
C VAL A 176 -8.37 -28.47 -17.44
N SER A 177 -9.64 -28.59 -17.05
CA SER A 177 -10.74 -27.78 -17.59
C SER A 177 -11.06 -26.54 -16.74
N GLN A 178 -10.84 -26.60 -15.43
CA GLN A 178 -11.13 -25.50 -14.51
C GLN A 178 -10.22 -25.56 -13.28
N VAL A 179 -9.80 -24.40 -12.79
CA VAL A 179 -9.12 -24.26 -11.50
C VAL A 179 -9.90 -23.27 -10.65
N THR A 180 -10.25 -23.68 -9.44
CA THR A 180 -10.97 -22.86 -8.46
C THR A 180 -10.13 -22.72 -7.20
N MET A 181 -10.08 -21.53 -6.63
CA MET A 181 -9.40 -21.27 -5.37
C MET A 181 -10.38 -21.00 -4.25
N ARG A 182 -10.05 -21.46 -3.03
CA ARG A 182 -10.76 -21.11 -1.80
C ARG A 182 -9.76 -20.78 -0.70
N LEU A 183 -9.98 -19.66 -0.01
CA LEU A 183 -9.19 -19.27 1.15
C LEU A 183 -9.90 -19.71 2.42
N VAL A 184 -9.18 -20.41 3.29
CA VAL A 184 -9.69 -20.86 4.58
C VAL A 184 -8.79 -20.33 5.69
N TYR A 185 -9.38 -19.76 6.73
CA TYR A 185 -8.68 -19.41 7.96
C TYR A 185 -9.21 -20.29 9.10
N PRO A 186 -8.55 -21.44 9.36
CA PRO A 186 -9.07 -22.45 10.29
C PRO A 186 -9.29 -21.93 11.71
N GLN A 187 -8.45 -20.99 12.17
CA GLN A 187 -8.53 -20.43 13.52
C GLN A 187 -9.84 -19.68 13.82
N TYR A 188 -10.57 -19.24 12.80
CA TYR A 188 -11.87 -18.58 12.95
C TYR A 188 -12.96 -19.33 12.18
N ASN A 189 -12.66 -20.56 11.72
CA ASN A 189 -13.55 -21.34 10.88
C ASN A 189 -14.08 -20.52 9.68
N ARG A 190 -13.21 -19.71 9.08
CA ARG A 190 -13.61 -18.77 8.03
C ARG A 190 -13.32 -19.35 6.68
N TYR A 191 -14.40 -19.63 5.96
CA TYR A 191 -14.35 -20.08 4.57
C TYR A 191 -14.74 -18.93 3.65
N ARG A 192 -13.81 -18.48 2.82
CA ARG A 192 -14.14 -17.52 1.77
C ARG A 192 -14.93 -18.19 0.66
N MET A 193 -15.65 -17.36 -0.10
CA MET A 193 -16.33 -17.86 -1.29
C MET A 193 -15.27 -18.38 -2.26
N PRO A 194 -15.49 -19.56 -2.86
CA PRO A 194 -14.60 -20.03 -3.91
C PRO A 194 -14.68 -19.09 -5.13
N PHE A 195 -13.57 -18.90 -5.82
CA PHE A 195 -13.51 -18.14 -7.06
C PHE A 195 -12.71 -18.89 -8.12
N ALA A 196 -13.18 -18.83 -9.37
CA ALA A 196 -12.49 -19.44 -10.50
C ALA A 196 -11.27 -18.62 -10.90
N LEU A 197 -10.22 -19.29 -11.34
CA LEU A 197 -9.05 -18.69 -11.97
C LEU A 197 -9.23 -18.69 -13.49
N ASP A 198 -8.70 -17.67 -14.16
CA ASP A 198 -8.68 -17.55 -15.61
C ASP A 198 -7.40 -18.16 -16.18
N LEU A 199 -7.51 -18.90 -17.29
CA LEU A 199 -6.34 -19.42 -17.99
C LEU A 199 -5.61 -18.27 -18.70
N ALA A 200 -4.40 -17.94 -18.24
CA ALA A 200 -3.56 -16.91 -18.85
C ALA A 200 -2.67 -17.47 -19.98
N GLU A 201 -2.01 -18.60 -19.71
CA GLU A 201 -1.14 -19.30 -20.64
C GLU A 201 -1.26 -20.81 -20.41
N ALA A 202 -0.68 -21.65 -21.29
CA ALA A 202 -0.74 -23.09 -21.13
C ALA A 202 -0.24 -23.54 -19.73
N GLY A 203 -1.16 -24.10 -18.94
CA GLY A 203 -0.90 -24.56 -17.58
C GLY A 203 -0.79 -23.44 -16.52
N LEU A 204 -0.94 -22.16 -16.87
CA LEU A 204 -0.93 -21.03 -15.93
C LEU A 204 -2.33 -20.43 -15.77
N TRP A 205 -2.84 -20.47 -14.55
CA TRP A 205 -4.13 -19.96 -14.14
C TRP A 205 -3.93 -18.80 -13.18
N VAL A 206 -4.62 -17.68 -13.42
CA VAL A 206 -4.45 -16.45 -12.65
C VAL A 206 -5.79 -15.95 -12.12
N GLY A 207 -5.77 -15.38 -10.93
CA GLY A 207 -6.95 -14.74 -10.36
C GLY A 207 -6.57 -13.76 -9.27
N ALA A 208 -7.54 -13.03 -8.75
CA ALA A 208 -7.31 -12.07 -7.67
C ALA A 208 -8.49 -12.06 -6.69
N SER A 209 -8.19 -11.84 -5.42
CA SER A 209 -9.20 -11.68 -4.37
C SER A 209 -8.77 -10.61 -3.36
N GLY A 210 -9.75 -9.97 -2.72
CA GLY A 210 -9.57 -9.00 -1.63
C GLY A 210 -9.90 -9.58 -0.25
N ASP A 211 -9.93 -10.90 -0.13
CA ASP A 211 -10.59 -11.60 0.97
C ASP A 211 -9.66 -11.88 2.17
N VAL A 212 -8.37 -11.58 2.05
CA VAL A 212 -7.41 -11.67 3.16
C VAL A 212 -7.54 -10.42 4.03
N ASP A 213 -8.12 -10.55 5.20
CA ASP A 213 -8.37 -9.41 6.09
C ASP A 213 -7.49 -9.39 7.35
N ARG A 214 -6.63 -10.40 7.53
CA ARG A 214 -5.77 -10.55 8.72
C ARG A 214 -4.45 -11.20 8.37
N ALA A 215 -3.38 -10.74 9.02
CA ALA A 215 -2.07 -11.33 8.95
C ALA A 215 -2.03 -12.61 9.79
N ALA A 216 -1.93 -13.75 9.12
CA ALA A 216 -1.94 -15.07 9.73
C ALA A 216 -1.56 -16.13 8.68
N THR A 217 -1.42 -17.38 9.10
CA THR A 217 -1.41 -18.51 8.18
C THR A 217 -2.83 -18.88 7.78
N TRP A 218 -3.08 -18.87 6.48
CA TRP A 218 -4.32 -19.29 5.83
C TRP A 218 -4.05 -20.56 5.03
N ASP A 219 -5.07 -21.41 4.89
CA ASP A 219 -5.01 -22.55 4.00
C ASP A 219 -5.59 -22.13 2.65
N LEU A 220 -4.76 -22.18 1.61
CA LEU A 220 -5.14 -21.90 0.23
C LEU A 220 -5.45 -23.22 -0.47
N TRP A 221 -6.72 -23.46 -0.76
CA TRP A 221 -7.17 -24.65 -1.46
C TRP A 221 -7.27 -24.35 -2.96
N VAL A 222 -6.64 -25.18 -3.77
CA VAL A 222 -6.65 -25.14 -5.22
C VAL A 222 -7.35 -26.41 -5.69
N ASP A 223 -8.61 -26.27 -6.07
CA ASP A 223 -9.45 -27.33 -6.63
C ASP A 223 -9.29 -27.37 -8.15
N ILE A 224 -8.73 -28.47 -8.65
CA ILE A 224 -8.41 -28.69 -10.05
C ILE A 224 -9.40 -29.70 -10.61
N GLN A 225 -10.20 -29.26 -11.58
CA GLN A 225 -11.10 -30.13 -12.32
C GLN A 225 -10.44 -30.54 -13.64
N GLN A 226 -10.34 -31.85 -13.85
CA GLN A 226 -9.90 -32.43 -15.10
C GLN A 226 -11.07 -32.61 -16.08
N THR A 227 -10.78 -32.75 -17.38
CA THR A 227 -11.77 -32.89 -18.45
C THR A 227 -12.64 -34.13 -18.35
N ASP A 228 -12.18 -35.17 -17.63
CA ASP A 228 -12.93 -36.39 -17.34
C ASP A 228 -13.87 -36.24 -16.13
N GLY A 229 -13.87 -35.07 -15.48
CA GLY A 229 -14.66 -34.76 -14.29
C GLY A 229 -13.95 -35.09 -12.97
N THR A 230 -12.72 -35.63 -13.01
CA THR A 230 -11.93 -35.89 -11.80
C THR A 230 -11.58 -34.58 -11.11
N MET A 231 -11.79 -34.54 -9.79
CA MET A 231 -11.43 -33.40 -8.94
C MET A 231 -10.21 -33.76 -8.10
N THR A 232 -9.18 -32.90 -8.15
CA THR A 232 -7.97 -33.03 -7.31
C THR A 232 -7.75 -31.73 -6.55
N ARG A 233 -7.48 -31.82 -5.24
CA ARG A 233 -7.14 -30.64 -4.42
C ARG A 233 -5.65 -30.59 -4.09
N ALA A 234 -5.01 -29.48 -4.44
CA ALA A 234 -3.77 -29.06 -3.81
C ALA A 234 -4.08 -28.05 -2.71
N ALA A 235 -3.42 -28.17 -1.55
CA ALA A 235 -3.63 -27.26 -0.42
C ALA A 235 -2.28 -26.71 0.05
N PHE A 236 -2.25 -25.41 0.34
CA PHE A 236 -1.02 -24.68 0.69
C PHE A 236 -1.23 -23.88 1.98
N PRO A 237 -0.49 -24.15 3.06
CA PRO A 237 -0.45 -23.26 4.21
C PRO A 237 0.37 -22.02 3.83
N TRP A 238 -0.30 -20.87 3.76
CA TRP A 238 0.30 -19.61 3.31
C TRP A 238 0.28 -18.56 4.41
N HIS A 239 1.45 -17.98 4.72
CA HIS A 239 1.55 -16.94 5.73
C HIS A 239 1.39 -15.54 5.11
N PHE A 240 0.30 -14.85 5.44
CA PHE A 240 0.06 -13.48 5.02
C PHE A 240 0.58 -12.49 6.08
N VAL A 241 1.27 -11.45 5.63
CA VAL A 241 1.77 -10.36 6.49
C VAL A 241 0.77 -9.19 6.56
N ALA A 242 0.87 -8.36 7.61
CA ALA A 242 -0.06 -7.24 7.81
C ALA A 242 0.11 -6.13 6.76
N GLU A 243 1.36 -5.92 6.35
CA GLU A 243 1.78 -5.00 5.31
C GLU A 243 3.01 -5.66 4.70
N VAL A 244 3.10 -5.70 3.36
CA VAL A 244 4.37 -6.10 2.75
C VAL A 244 5.37 -5.05 3.19
N GLU A 245 6.49 -5.48 3.74
CA GLU A 245 7.60 -4.59 4.01
C GLU A 245 8.05 -4.05 2.66
N ASP A 246 7.47 -2.90 2.30
CA ASP A 246 7.66 -2.30 1.01
C ASP A 246 9.15 -2.05 0.92
N ALA A 247 9.85 -2.82 0.10
CA ALA A 247 11.25 -2.57 -0.20
C ALA A 247 11.43 -1.16 -0.81
N SER A 248 10.34 -0.44 -1.09
CA SER A 248 10.29 0.95 -1.52
C SER A 248 10.36 1.98 -0.36
N THR A 249 10.12 1.59 0.91
CA THR A 249 10.13 2.54 2.05
C THR A 249 11.55 2.81 2.54
N ARG A 250 12.18 3.82 1.94
CA ARG A 250 13.48 4.32 2.37
C ARG A 250 13.36 5.13 3.66
N GLN A 251 14.10 4.74 4.70
CA GLN A 251 14.26 5.56 5.90
C GLN A 251 14.81 6.96 5.55
N PRO A 252 14.27 8.04 6.13
CA PRO A 252 14.71 9.39 5.80
C PRO A 252 16.17 9.61 6.22
N THR A 253 16.97 10.08 5.28
CA THR A 253 18.37 10.44 5.54
C THR A 253 18.46 11.83 6.17
N TRP A 254 19.65 12.20 6.68
CA TRP A 254 19.91 13.57 7.16
C TRP A 254 19.65 14.62 6.08
N ALA A 255 19.86 14.30 4.79
CA ALA A 255 19.58 15.21 3.69
C ALA A 255 18.07 15.49 3.56
N ASN A 256 17.21 14.50 3.80
CA ASN A 256 15.75 14.68 3.81
C ASN A 256 15.35 15.66 4.93
N TRP A 257 15.92 15.50 6.12
CA TRP A 257 15.67 16.40 7.25
C TRP A 257 16.15 17.83 6.99
N LEU A 258 17.36 18.00 6.44
CA LEU A 258 17.86 19.33 6.09
C LEU A 258 17.00 20.00 5.01
N ALA A 259 16.56 19.26 3.99
CA ALA A 259 15.70 19.79 2.95
C ALA A 259 14.31 20.18 3.50
N ALA A 260 13.75 19.39 4.43
CA ALA A 260 12.51 19.73 5.12
C ALA A 260 12.68 21.00 5.97
N LEU A 261 13.77 21.11 6.73
CA LEU A 261 14.09 22.31 7.52
C LEU A 261 14.28 23.53 6.64
N PHE A 262 14.92 23.39 5.47
CA PHE A 262 15.06 24.48 4.50
C PHE A 262 13.70 24.96 3.99
N LEU A 263 12.80 24.03 3.61
CA LEU A 263 11.44 24.36 3.18
C LEU A 263 10.64 25.07 4.27
N ILE A 264 10.67 24.56 5.50
CA ILE A 264 10.01 25.16 6.67
C ILE A 264 10.58 26.56 6.94
N SER A 265 11.90 26.73 6.84
CA SER A 265 12.56 28.02 7.07
C SER A 265 12.13 29.06 6.05
N VAL A 266 12.10 28.71 4.77
CA VAL A 266 11.65 29.60 3.68
C VAL A 266 10.18 29.98 3.85
N ALA A 267 9.30 29.00 4.12
CA ALA A 267 7.89 29.24 4.38
C ALA A 267 7.70 30.16 5.62
N GLY A 268 8.45 29.89 6.70
CA GLY A 268 8.42 30.68 7.92
C GLY A 268 8.85 32.14 7.70
N VAL A 269 9.94 32.38 6.97
CA VAL A 269 10.39 33.72 6.59
C VAL A 269 9.33 34.45 5.74
N GLY A 270 8.68 33.74 4.82
CA GLY A 270 7.60 34.28 4.00
C GLY A 270 6.35 34.68 4.77
N LEU A 271 5.98 33.87 5.77
CA LEU A 271 4.81 34.12 6.62
C LEU A 271 5.11 35.16 7.71
N ALA A 272 6.38 35.37 8.08
CA ALA A 272 6.79 36.25 9.18
C ALA A 272 6.20 37.67 9.13
N PRO A 273 6.15 38.39 7.98
CA PRO A 273 5.52 39.72 7.93
C PRO A 273 4.02 39.68 8.23
N GLY A 274 3.32 38.65 7.74
CA GLY A 274 1.89 38.43 8.02
C GLY A 274 1.65 38.12 9.49
N VAL A 275 2.46 37.21 10.05
CA VAL A 275 2.44 36.86 11.48
C VAL A 275 2.76 38.09 12.34
N ARG A 276 3.76 38.91 11.99
CA ARG A 276 4.09 40.16 12.70
C ARG A 276 2.94 41.16 12.65
N ARG A 277 2.29 41.34 11.49
CA ARG A 277 1.10 42.22 11.36
C ARG A 277 -0.06 41.70 12.20
N LEU A 278 -0.31 40.40 12.18
CA LEU A 278 -1.35 39.78 12.98
C LEU A 278 -1.05 39.92 14.48
N ASN A 279 0.19 39.68 14.89
CA ASN A 279 0.67 39.89 16.26
C ASN A 279 0.53 41.35 16.71
N GLN A 280 0.81 42.32 15.83
CA GLN A 280 0.63 43.74 16.13
C GLN A 280 -0.85 44.16 16.22
N ARG A 281 -1.75 43.49 15.47
CA ARG A 281 -3.20 43.72 15.50
C ARG A 281 -3.86 43.09 16.71
N LEU A 282 -3.55 41.82 16.98
CA LEU A 282 -4.14 41.03 18.05
C LEU A 282 -3.47 41.30 19.41
N ARG A 283 -2.18 41.65 19.42
CA ARG A 283 -1.33 41.86 20.62
C ARG A 283 -1.58 40.81 21.69
N PRO A 284 -1.40 39.51 21.36
CA PRO A 284 -1.78 38.44 22.25
C PRO A 284 -1.01 38.55 23.57
N THR A 285 -1.73 38.42 24.69
CA THR A 285 -1.09 38.38 26.01
C THR A 285 -0.38 37.03 26.21
N PRO A 286 0.64 36.93 27.09
CA PRO A 286 1.28 35.66 27.40
C PRO A 286 0.29 34.55 27.81
N LEU A 287 -0.79 34.94 28.51
CA LEU A 287 -1.88 34.05 28.88
C LEU A 287 -2.61 33.50 27.65
N GLN A 288 -2.91 34.32 26.64
CA GLN A 288 -3.56 33.87 25.41
C GLN A 288 -2.67 32.90 24.61
N LEU A 289 -1.35 33.14 24.57
CA LEU A 289 -0.40 32.21 23.95
C LEU A 289 -0.33 30.88 24.71
N TYR A 290 -0.33 30.92 26.03
CA TYR A 290 -0.37 29.72 26.87
C TYR A 290 -1.65 28.91 26.66
N ILE A 291 -2.81 29.58 26.62
CA ILE A 291 -4.10 28.94 26.33
C ILE A 291 -4.10 28.32 24.94
N ALA A 292 -3.58 29.03 23.92
CA ALA A 292 -3.50 28.51 22.55
C ALA A 292 -2.58 27.29 22.45
N ALA A 293 -1.42 27.33 23.12
CA ALA A 293 -0.49 26.20 23.16
C ALA A 293 -1.11 25.00 23.89
N LEU A 294 -1.80 25.23 25.00
CA LEU A 294 -2.51 24.18 25.75
C LEU A 294 -3.65 23.59 24.92
N ALA A 295 -4.43 24.42 24.21
CA ALA A 295 -5.48 23.96 23.31
C ALA A 295 -4.93 23.10 22.16
N LEU A 296 -3.81 23.51 21.55
CA LEU A 296 -3.13 22.74 20.53
C LEU A 296 -2.61 21.40 21.08
N GLY A 297 -1.96 21.43 22.25
CA GLY A 297 -1.46 20.23 22.94
C GLY A 297 -2.59 19.26 23.31
N LEU A 298 -3.71 19.77 23.82
CA LEU A 298 -4.90 18.98 24.13
C LEU A 298 -5.51 18.38 22.86
N THR A 299 -5.58 19.14 21.76
CA THR A 299 -6.08 18.63 20.48
C THR A 299 -5.22 17.48 19.96
N LEU A 300 -3.90 17.63 20.00
CA LEU A 300 -2.96 16.56 19.63
C LEU A 300 -3.11 15.34 20.53
N LEU A 301 -3.25 15.54 21.84
CA LEU A 301 -3.47 14.47 22.81
C LEU A 301 -4.79 13.72 22.51
N VAL A 302 -5.87 14.43 22.22
CA VAL A 302 -7.17 13.83 21.86
C VAL A 302 -7.08 13.04 20.55
N ILE A 303 -6.36 13.54 19.54
CA ILE A 303 -6.14 12.81 18.28
C ILE A 303 -5.35 11.52 18.53
N VAL A 304 -4.26 11.59 19.31
CA VAL A 304 -3.43 10.44 19.64
C VAL A 304 -4.20 9.42 20.49
N ALA A 305 -4.84 9.87 21.57
CA ALA A 305 -5.65 9.01 22.43
C ALA A 305 -6.85 8.42 21.66
N GLY A 306 -7.51 9.21 20.83
CA GLY A 306 -8.60 8.77 19.96
C GLY A 306 -8.16 7.67 19.01
N ARG A 307 -6.95 7.74 18.43
CA ARG A 307 -6.37 6.67 17.62
C ARG A 307 -6.24 5.37 18.42
N PHE A 308 -5.66 5.42 19.62
CA PHE A 308 -5.49 4.24 20.47
C PHE A 308 -6.84 3.64 20.90
N ILE A 309 -7.79 4.47 21.34
CA ILE A 309 -9.14 4.02 21.74
C ILE A 309 -9.88 3.41 20.56
N PHE A 310 -9.83 4.04 19.39
CA PHE A 310 -10.47 3.52 18.18
C PHE A 310 -9.87 2.19 17.75
N GLN A 311 -8.53 2.07 17.77
CA GLN A 311 -7.84 0.83 17.44
C GLN A 311 -8.22 -0.31 18.40
N ASP A 312 -8.17 -0.08 19.72
CA ASP A 312 -8.55 -1.06 20.74
C ASP A 312 -10.04 -1.44 20.65
N THR A 313 -10.93 -0.46 20.56
CA THR A 313 -12.37 -0.69 20.42
C THR A 313 -12.67 -1.50 19.15
N SER A 314 -12.03 -1.15 18.03
CA SER A 314 -12.20 -1.89 16.78
C SER A 314 -11.71 -3.33 16.88
N ALA A 315 -10.63 -3.59 17.64
CA ALA A 315 -10.12 -4.94 17.85
C ALA A 315 -11.10 -5.78 18.69
N ARG A 316 -11.61 -5.22 19.78
CA ARG A 316 -12.60 -5.89 20.65
C ARG A 316 -13.91 -6.18 19.93
N VAL A 317 -14.41 -5.22 19.14
CA VAL A 317 -15.63 -5.43 18.34
C VAL A 317 -15.41 -6.51 17.28
N ARG A 318 -14.23 -6.57 16.64
CA ARG A 318 -13.89 -7.65 15.70
C ARG A 318 -13.91 -9.02 16.39
N GLU A 319 -13.27 -9.12 17.56
CA GLU A 319 -13.22 -10.37 18.34
C GLU A 319 -14.59 -10.82 18.86
N GLN A 320 -15.45 -9.88 19.28
CA GLN A 320 -16.81 -10.22 19.71
C GLN A 320 -17.73 -10.61 18.54
N ARG A 321 -17.56 -9.96 17.38
CA ARG A 321 -18.37 -10.27 16.17
C ARG A 321 -17.99 -11.62 15.57
N ASP A 322 -16.72 -11.99 15.73
CA ASP A 322 -16.13 -13.17 15.12
C ASP A 322 -15.08 -13.74 16.08
N PRO A 323 -15.52 -14.54 17.08
CA PRO A 323 -14.60 -15.14 18.03
C PRO A 323 -13.74 -16.22 17.33
N PRO A 324 -12.50 -16.44 17.79
CA PRO A 324 -11.72 -17.57 17.32
C PRO A 324 -12.42 -18.89 17.67
N ALA A 325 -12.25 -19.90 16.81
CA ALA A 325 -12.71 -21.24 17.09
C ALA A 325 -12.04 -21.78 18.36
N GLU A 326 -12.83 -22.41 19.23
CA GLU A 326 -12.36 -23.07 20.45
C GLU A 326 -11.51 -24.29 20.09
N ASN A 327 -11.90 -25.02 19.03
CA ASN A 327 -11.15 -26.15 18.49
C ASN A 327 -11.02 -26.02 16.96
N PRO A 328 -10.05 -25.24 16.46
CA PRO A 328 -9.85 -25.08 15.03
C PRO A 328 -9.35 -26.39 14.41
N ASN A 329 -9.78 -26.67 13.18
CA ASN A 329 -9.32 -27.83 12.43
C ASN A 329 -7.79 -27.78 12.24
N PRO A 330 -7.01 -28.70 12.83
CA PRO A 330 -5.55 -28.69 12.75
C PRO A 330 -5.03 -29.42 11.50
N ILE A 331 -5.92 -30.09 10.75
CA ILE A 331 -5.56 -30.92 9.61
C ILE A 331 -5.83 -30.16 8.31
N LEU A 332 -4.77 -29.87 7.55
CA LEU A 332 -4.87 -29.31 6.21
C LEU A 332 -5.78 -30.19 5.35
N ALA A 333 -6.76 -29.58 4.68
CA ALA A 333 -7.68 -30.28 3.80
C ALA A 333 -7.04 -30.57 2.42
N ASP A 334 -5.89 -31.24 2.43
CA ASP A 334 -5.21 -31.72 1.21
C ASP A 334 -5.89 -32.98 0.64
N GLN A 335 -5.44 -33.42 -0.54
CA GLN A 335 -6.01 -34.60 -1.20
C GLN A 335 -5.98 -35.87 -0.34
N ALA A 336 -4.90 -36.12 0.41
CA ALA A 336 -4.78 -37.29 1.27
C ALA A 336 -5.80 -37.27 2.43
N SER A 337 -6.05 -36.08 2.98
CA SER A 337 -7.07 -35.83 3.99
C SER A 337 -8.49 -36.05 3.45
N LEU A 338 -8.75 -35.60 2.22
CA LEU A 338 -10.03 -35.83 1.54
C LEU A 338 -10.27 -37.31 1.26
N GLU A 339 -9.26 -38.06 0.81
CA GLU A 339 -9.36 -39.50 0.53
C GLU A 339 -9.65 -40.32 1.79
N GLN A 340 -8.98 -39.99 2.90
CA GLN A 340 -9.27 -40.60 4.19
C GLN A 340 -10.70 -40.28 4.64
N GLY A 341 -11.11 -39.02 4.55
CA GLY A 341 -12.46 -38.59 4.88
C GLY A 341 -13.53 -39.26 4.02
N GLN A 342 -13.26 -39.47 2.73
CA GLN A 342 -14.13 -40.19 1.81
C GLN A 342 -14.32 -41.66 2.22
N ALA A 343 -13.24 -42.34 2.58
CA ALA A 343 -13.29 -43.73 3.05
C ALA A 343 -14.09 -43.85 4.37
N LEU A 344 -13.91 -42.89 5.28
CA LEU A 344 -14.70 -42.80 6.52
C LEU A 344 -16.18 -42.55 6.23
N TYR A 345 -16.48 -41.60 5.34
CA TYR A 345 -17.86 -41.29 4.94
C TYR A 345 -18.56 -42.50 4.33
N ALA A 346 -17.88 -43.22 3.44
CA ALA A 346 -18.40 -44.42 2.80
C ALA A 346 -18.78 -45.51 3.80
N ARG A 347 -17.99 -45.65 4.88
CA ARG A 347 -18.19 -46.66 5.91
C ARG A 347 -19.24 -46.25 6.94
N GLU A 348 -19.17 -45.02 7.44
CA GLU A 348 -19.91 -44.59 8.63
C GLU A 348 -21.16 -43.75 8.32
N CYS A 349 -21.15 -42.99 7.22
CA CYS A 349 -22.14 -41.93 6.97
C CYS A 349 -23.05 -42.21 5.78
N LEU A 350 -22.53 -42.89 4.75
CA LEU A 350 -23.19 -43.06 3.45
C LEU A 350 -24.56 -43.76 3.55
N ALA A 351 -24.69 -44.73 4.46
CA ALA A 351 -25.93 -45.51 4.63
C ALA A 351 -27.14 -44.62 5.00
N CYS A 352 -26.90 -43.53 5.75
CA CYS A 352 -27.96 -42.63 6.20
C CYS A 352 -28.00 -41.32 5.41
N HIS A 353 -26.84 -40.79 4.98
CA HIS A 353 -26.74 -39.47 4.33
C HIS A 353 -26.67 -39.54 2.80
N GLY A 354 -26.50 -40.74 2.23
CA GLY A 354 -26.49 -40.94 0.79
C GLY A 354 -25.26 -40.34 0.09
N PRO A 355 -25.12 -40.51 -1.23
CA PRO A 355 -24.01 -39.93 -1.97
C PRO A 355 -24.04 -38.39 -1.85
N GLN A 356 -22.87 -37.79 -1.56
CA GLN A 356 -22.69 -36.33 -1.46
C GLN A 356 -23.63 -35.64 -0.45
N GLY A 357 -24.13 -36.38 0.55
CA GLY A 357 -25.03 -35.83 1.57
C GLY A 357 -26.42 -35.46 1.05
N ALA A 358 -26.85 -36.00 -0.10
CA ALA A 358 -28.16 -35.74 -0.70
C ALA A 358 -29.35 -36.33 0.10
N ALA A 359 -29.07 -37.25 1.03
CA ALA A 359 -30.01 -38.07 1.80
C ALA A 359 -30.86 -39.02 0.91
N PRO A 360 -30.86 -40.34 1.17
CA PRO A 360 -31.61 -41.30 0.38
C PRO A 360 -33.09 -41.40 0.77
N ALA A 361 -33.52 -40.81 1.90
CA ALA A 361 -34.89 -40.92 2.44
C ALA A 361 -35.37 -39.62 3.13
N ALA A 362 -36.69 -39.44 3.26
CA ALA A 362 -37.34 -38.24 3.80
C ALA A 362 -37.05 -37.93 5.29
N GLU A 363 -36.46 -38.86 6.04
CA GLU A 363 -36.23 -38.75 7.50
C GLU A 363 -34.87 -38.14 7.87
N VAL A 364 -33.96 -37.95 6.91
CA VAL A 364 -32.65 -37.33 7.11
C VAL A 364 -32.55 -36.10 6.20
N PRO A 365 -32.40 -34.88 6.74
CA PRO A 365 -32.22 -33.70 5.90
C PRO A 365 -30.89 -33.75 5.15
N PRO A 366 -30.81 -33.18 3.93
CA PRO A 366 -29.56 -33.12 3.19
C PRO A 366 -28.51 -32.33 3.96
N LEU A 367 -27.25 -32.73 3.87
CA LEU A 367 -26.16 -32.12 4.63
C LEU A 367 -25.76 -30.74 4.11
N VAL A 368 -25.85 -30.51 2.80
CA VAL A 368 -25.30 -29.32 2.13
C VAL A 368 -25.77 -27.99 2.74
N PRO A 369 -27.06 -27.75 3.02
CA PRO A 369 -27.51 -26.50 3.64
C PRO A 369 -26.99 -26.31 5.07
N ALA A 370 -26.82 -27.41 5.81
CA ALA A 370 -26.29 -27.38 7.17
C ALA A 370 -24.79 -27.10 7.17
N LEU A 371 -24.02 -27.76 6.31
CA LEU A 371 -22.57 -27.56 6.20
C LEU A 371 -22.25 -26.07 5.99
N ALA A 372 -22.90 -25.41 5.03
CA ALA A 372 -22.68 -23.99 4.75
C ALA A 372 -22.98 -23.02 5.93
N GLN A 373 -23.71 -23.45 6.96
CA GLN A 373 -24.12 -22.62 8.10
C GLN A 373 -23.42 -22.98 9.42
N GLN A 374 -22.74 -24.12 9.49
CA GLN A 374 -22.18 -24.65 10.73
C GLN A 374 -20.67 -24.52 10.74
N ALA A 375 -20.11 -24.30 11.93
CA ALA A 375 -18.67 -24.28 12.07
C ALA A 375 -18.05 -25.66 12.10
N ASP A 376 -16.80 -25.78 11.66
CA ASP A 376 -16.01 -27.02 11.73
C ASP A 376 -15.97 -27.58 13.15
N GLU A 377 -15.80 -26.71 14.14
CA GLU A 377 -15.84 -27.09 15.55
C GLU A 377 -17.23 -27.59 15.99
N ASP A 378 -18.31 -27.08 15.41
CA ASP A 378 -19.66 -27.58 15.67
C ASP A 378 -19.83 -28.98 15.10
N LEU A 379 -19.39 -29.19 13.85
CA LEU A 379 -19.40 -30.49 13.20
C LEU A 379 -18.54 -31.49 13.99
N TYR A 380 -17.36 -31.08 14.46
CA TYR A 380 -16.50 -31.89 15.31
C TYR A 380 -17.19 -32.26 16.62
N ARG A 381 -17.82 -31.29 17.30
CA ARG A 381 -18.57 -31.54 18.54
C ARG A 381 -19.72 -32.50 18.32
N TRP A 382 -20.43 -32.40 17.19
CA TRP A 382 -21.51 -33.31 16.84
C TRP A 382 -21.02 -34.72 16.57
N LEU A 383 -19.89 -34.89 15.85
CA LEU A 383 -19.28 -36.21 15.65
C LEU A 383 -18.75 -36.80 16.97
N ALA A 384 -18.23 -35.97 17.87
CA ALA A 384 -17.63 -36.42 19.13
C ALA A 384 -18.67 -36.74 20.22
N ARG A 385 -19.73 -35.94 20.35
CA ARG A 385 -20.70 -36.03 21.47
C ARG A 385 -22.11 -36.42 21.02
N GLY A 386 -22.33 -36.50 19.72
CA GLY A 386 -23.65 -36.64 19.12
C GLY A 386 -24.42 -35.33 19.02
N PHE A 387 -25.40 -35.30 18.13
CA PHE A 387 -26.36 -34.22 17.94
C PHE A 387 -27.78 -34.78 18.06
N LEU A 388 -28.57 -34.28 19.01
CA LEU A 388 -29.94 -34.76 19.30
C LEU A 388 -30.02 -36.29 19.50
N GLY A 389 -28.99 -36.90 20.11
CA GLY A 389 -28.93 -38.34 20.36
C GLY A 389 -28.57 -39.20 19.13
N ARG A 390 -28.17 -38.57 18.00
CA ARG A 390 -27.61 -39.23 16.81
C ARG A 390 -26.10 -38.95 16.72
N HIS A 391 -25.38 -39.71 15.88
CA HIS A 391 -23.95 -39.52 15.58
C HIS A 391 -22.95 -39.62 16.76
N PRO A 392 -23.02 -40.63 17.65
CA PRO A 392 -22.09 -40.75 18.78
C PRO A 392 -20.73 -41.34 18.39
N TYR A 393 -20.11 -40.87 17.31
CA TYR A 393 -18.82 -41.36 16.79
C TYR A 393 -17.61 -40.96 17.67
N GLY A 394 -17.86 -40.51 18.90
CA GLY A 394 -16.83 -40.14 19.86
C GLY A 394 -15.88 -41.29 20.24
N GLN A 395 -16.41 -42.52 20.26
CA GLN A 395 -15.66 -43.74 20.58
C GLN A 395 -15.22 -44.51 19.32
N ASP A 396 -15.93 -44.31 18.20
CA ASP A 396 -15.70 -45.07 16.96
C ASP A 396 -14.71 -44.37 16.01
N LEU A 397 -14.59 -43.05 16.10
CA LEU A 397 -13.63 -42.26 15.32
C LEU A 397 -12.63 -41.55 16.24
N THR A 398 -11.36 -41.63 15.88
CA THR A 398 -10.30 -40.83 16.50
C THR A 398 -10.50 -39.35 16.19
N GLU A 399 -9.80 -38.48 16.95
CA GLU A 399 -9.81 -37.04 16.71
C GLU A 399 -9.39 -36.68 15.28
N THR A 400 -8.31 -37.28 14.79
CA THR A 400 -7.80 -37.06 13.43
C THR A 400 -8.78 -37.53 12.36
N GLU A 401 -9.41 -38.71 12.54
CA GLU A 401 -10.43 -39.22 11.62
C GLU A 401 -11.65 -38.29 11.54
N ARG A 402 -12.08 -37.70 12.67
CA ARG A 402 -13.16 -36.71 12.66
C ARG A 402 -12.80 -35.49 11.80
N TRP A 403 -11.57 -35.01 11.87
CA TRP A 403 -11.12 -33.88 11.04
C TRP A 403 -11.00 -34.23 9.56
N HIS A 404 -10.47 -35.41 9.21
CA HIS A 404 -10.48 -35.91 7.83
C HIS A 404 -11.90 -36.01 7.26
N LEU A 405 -12.85 -36.54 8.06
CA LEU A 405 -14.25 -36.62 7.68
C LEU A 405 -14.85 -35.23 7.44
N ILE A 406 -14.61 -34.25 8.32
CA ILE A 406 -15.07 -32.86 8.16
C ILE A 406 -14.50 -32.24 6.89
N ASN A 407 -13.20 -32.40 6.63
CA ASN A 407 -12.56 -31.92 5.40
C ASN A 407 -13.24 -32.47 4.14
N TYR A 408 -13.58 -33.76 4.12
CA TYR A 408 -14.32 -34.36 3.02
C TYR A 408 -15.76 -33.83 2.92
N LEU A 409 -16.47 -33.67 4.04
CA LEU A 409 -17.83 -33.09 4.04
C LEU A 409 -17.86 -31.69 3.41
N ARG A 410 -16.85 -30.85 3.68
CA ARG A 410 -16.73 -29.50 3.10
C ARG A 410 -16.63 -29.47 1.58
N THR A 411 -16.26 -30.57 0.93
CA THR A 411 -16.26 -30.66 -0.55
C THR A 411 -17.67 -30.55 -1.12
N PHE A 412 -18.71 -30.95 -0.37
CA PHE A 412 -20.09 -30.90 -0.85
C PHE A 412 -20.64 -29.48 -1.00
N GLU A 413 -20.00 -28.48 -0.38
CA GLU A 413 -20.37 -27.07 -0.53
C GLU A 413 -20.03 -26.50 -1.91
N THR A 414 -19.01 -27.07 -2.56
CA THR A 414 -18.46 -26.57 -3.83
C THR A 414 -19.21 -27.09 -5.07
N LEU A 415 -20.15 -28.02 -4.90
CA LEU A 415 -20.91 -28.65 -6.00
C LEU A 415 -22.17 -27.85 -6.43
N ARG A 416 -22.21 -26.54 -6.19
CA ARG A 416 -23.38 -25.68 -6.53
C ARG A 416 -23.18 -24.86 -7.78
#